data_AF-A0A3D5HYK0-F1
#
_entry.id   AF-A0A3D5HYK0-F1
#
_cell.length_a   1.000
_cell.length_b   1.000
_cell.length_c   1.000
_cell.angle_alpha   90.00
_cell.angle_beta   90.00
_cell.angle_gamma   90.00
#
_symmetry.space_group_name_H-M   'P 1'
#
loop_
_entity.id
_entity.type
_entity.pdbx_description
1 polymer ?
#
loop_
_entity_poly.entity_id
_entity_poly.type
_entity_poly.pdbx_seq_one_letter_code
_entity_poly.pdbx_strand_id
1 'polypeptide(L)' 'MQFQDIISTLQRFWADQGCLVLQPYDTEKGAGTMSPHTVLRA' A
#
# COMPACT_ATOMS: atom_id res chain seq x y z
N MET A 1 14.34 -13.42 8.36
CA MET A 1 13.49 -12.52 7.57
C MET A 1 12.07 -13.01 7.75
N GLN A 2 11.28 -12.24 8.49
CA GLN A 2 9.87 -12.53 8.74
C GLN A 2 8.99 -11.79 7.73
N PHE A 3 7.73 -12.21 7.61
CA PHE A 3 6.79 -11.59 6.68
C PHE A 3 6.61 -10.07 6.93
N GLN A 4 6.58 -9.66 8.21
CA GLN A 4 6.51 -8.24 8.56
C GLN A 4 7.73 -7.43 8.11
N ASP A 5 8.91 -8.07 8.01
CA ASP A 5 10.13 -7.41 7.56
C ASP A 5 10.04 -7.09 6.07
N ILE A 6 9.43 -7.97 5.27
CA ILE A 6 9.18 -7.76 3.85
C ILE A 6 8.24 -6.57 3.64
N ILE A 7 7.12 -6.52 4.38
CA ILE A 7 6.17 -5.41 4.31
C ILE A 7 6.86 -4.09 4.68
N SER A 8 7.60 -4.08 5.79
CA SER A 8 8.30 -2.87 6.27
C SER A 8 9.36 -2.39 5.29
N THR A 9 10.06 -3.31 4.62
CA THR A 9 11.09 -2.99 3.61
C THR A 9 10.47 -2.33 2.38
N LEU A 10 9.35 -2.87 1.87
CA LEU A 10 8.64 -2.30 0.73
C LEU A 10 8.06 -0.92 1.05
N GLN A 11 7.47 -0.75 2.24
CA GLN A 11 6.95 0.55 2.68
C GLN A 11 8.05 1.62 2.73
N ARG A 12 9.22 1.30 3.29
CA ARG A 12 10.37 2.23 3.34
C ARG A 12 10.88 2.57 1.94
N PHE A 13 11.10 1.56 1.11
CA PHE A 13 11.58 1.76 -0.27
C PHE A 13 10.68 2.74 -1.03
N TRP A 14 9.36 2.52 -1.03
CA TRP A 14 8.45 3.39 -1.76
C TRP A 14 8.29 4.78 -1.12
N ALA A 15 8.36 4.87 0.21
CA ALA A 15 8.40 6.17 0.89
C ALA A 15 9.62 7.00 0.45
N ASP A 16 10.80 6.37 0.33
CA ASP A 16 12.03 7.01 -0.15
C ASP A 16 11.94 7.43 -1.63
N GLN A 17 11.10 6.75 -2.43
CA GLN A 17 10.76 7.16 -3.81
C GLN A 17 9.69 8.27 -3.87
N GLY A 18 9.24 8.79 -2.73
CA GLY A 18 8.24 9.85 -2.65
C GLY A 18 6.79 9.37 -2.74
N CYS A 19 6.54 8.06 -2.65
CA CYS A 19 5.17 7.54 -2.59
C CYS A 19 4.54 7.77 -1.22
N LEU A 20 3.26 8.12 -1.21
CA LEU A 20 2.47 8.21 0.01
C LEU A 20 2.11 6.79 0.51
N VAL A 21 2.57 6.41 1.69
CA VAL A 21 2.25 5.12 2.32
C VAL A 21 0.88 5.22 2.99
N LEU A 22 -0.09 4.47 2.48
CA LEU A 22 -1.48 4.48 2.94
C LEU A 22 -1.84 3.15 3.62
N GLN A 23 -2.86 3.20 4.48
CA GLN A 23 -3.36 2.02 5.17
C GLN A 23 -4.30 1.21 4.28
N PRO A 24 -4.49 -0.10 4.56
CA PRO A 24 -5.55 -0.88 3.96
C PRO A 24 -6.91 -0.22 4.19
N TYR A 25 -7.76 -0.30 3.18
CA TYR A 25 -9.13 0.21 3.29
C TYR A 25 -9.98 -0.74 4.12
N ASP A 26 -10.98 -0.21 4.83
CA ASP A 26 -11.81 -0.88 5.83
C ASP A 26 -12.98 -1.71 5.25
N THR A 27 -13.11 -1.76 3.92
CA THR A 27 -14.13 -2.56 3.23
C THR A 27 -13.49 -3.67 2.41
N GLU A 28 -14.22 -4.77 2.22
CA GLU A 28 -13.80 -5.90 1.41
C GLU A 28 -13.57 -5.48 -0.04
N LYS A 29 -12.43 -5.93 -0.60
CA LYS A 29 -12.03 -5.65 -1.97
C LYS A 29 -11.26 -6.84 -2.52
N GLY A 30 -11.46 -7.14 -3.81
CA GLY A 30 -10.74 -8.23 -4.48
C GLY A 30 -9.30 -7.88 -4.87
N ALA A 31 -8.99 -6.59 -4.99
CA ALA A 31 -7.66 -6.08 -5.36
C ALA A 31 -7.44 -4.64 -4.87
N GLY A 32 -6.17 -4.25 -4.70
CA GLY A 32 -5.78 -2.88 -4.33
C GLY A 32 -6.16 -1.81 -5.36
N THR A 33 -6.37 -2.20 -6.62
CA THR A 33 -6.90 -1.31 -7.67
C THR A 33 -8.31 -0.81 -7.35
N MET A 34 -9.12 -1.56 -6.60
CA MET A 34 -10.45 -1.14 -6.17
C MET A 34 -10.43 -0.18 -4.98
N SER A 35 -9.26 0.10 -4.38
CA SER A 35 -9.13 1.06 -3.28
C SER A 35 -9.47 2.48 -3.78
N PRO A 36 -10.21 3.30 -3.02
CA PRO A 36 -10.39 4.73 -3.32
C PRO A 36 -9.08 5.49 -3.46
N HIS A 37 -8.01 5.01 -2.80
CA HIS A 37 -6.66 5.55 -2.94
C HIS A 37 -6.07 5.37 -4.34
N THR A 38 -6.57 4.39 -5.10
CA THR A 38 -6.12 4.07 -6.46
C THR A 38 -7.16 4.49 -7.49
N VAL A 39 -8.39 3.95 -7.44
CA VAL A 39 -9.40 4.14 -8.51
C VAL A 39 -9.83 5.59 -8.71
N LEU A 40 -9.82 6.41 -7.65
CA LEU A 40 -10.21 7.82 -7.73
C LEU A 40 -9.03 8.77 -7.95
N ARG A 41 -7.80 8.24 -8.03
CA ARG A 41 -6.54 8.99 -8.16
C ARG A 41 -5.68 8.52 -9.33
N ALA A 42 -6.22 7.65 -10.19
CA ALA A 42 -5.54 7.07 -11.33
C ALA A 42 -5.27 8.08 -12.45
#